data_AF-A0A497FG37-F1
#
_entry.id   AF-A0A497FG37-F1
#
_cell.length_a   1.000
_cell.length_b   1.000
_cell.length_c   1.000
_cell.angle_alpha   90.00
_cell.angle_beta   90.00
_cell.angle_gamma   90.00
#
_symmetry.space_group_name_H-M   'P 1'
#
loop_
_entity.id
_entity.type
_entity.pdbx_description
1 polymer ?
#
loop_
_entity_poly.entity_id
_entity_poly.type
_entity_poly.pdbx_seq_one_letter_code
_entity_poly.pdbx_strand_id
1 'polypeptide(L)'
;MPSTTLIFNDITDAIKTQLQNLGYSPYLGAVDFSIGVPWGAMALHGYHAGTGTFYVVIPADKGGSTVYLLTAIRKVGGSWSVVGVIESVSPDMPLHITNDYVYVGYKPTLTEWRLVKCDPDLNIISTLYIDTSYKWQGGVYVDEANDLILLFGKYTIDAIYEAGEIAKVKISTGEKTTLRTDATFFGPYIKVGNKLYVGGHGGRKAIVDISDPANPTVMDWTGFNFWFSVVPLYYDPDGNRILVAELGSGTGATQALIWYYIGTGDVESITKPSGYETAGVNLIGKVGDKKLLLAFGVPYGGNGPVGLFVFNVEDNSFEDVSITINGKKASGQSALVGADIASLDDMPNIIVTKLYVEGSASETVNNYIYEIVGEVGYPKFVLVDITPTSVNVKVGSTFTVTVVIRNEGAAPGTCKVSLINHEGTVQDEQSKVIDPGQEATFTLTGVAPTYVTVVPYRIKWEAV
;
A
#
# COMPACT_ATOMS: atom_id res chain seq x y z
N MET A 1 12.64 31.19 4.22
CA MET A 1 11.70 31.16 5.37
C MET A 1 12.32 30.27 6.44
N PRO A 2 12.14 30.52 7.75
CA PRO A 2 12.69 29.62 8.76
C PRO A 2 11.90 28.30 8.74
N SER A 3 12.58 27.18 8.53
CA SER A 3 12.01 25.83 8.57
C SER A 3 11.69 25.45 10.02
N THR A 4 10.42 25.53 10.43
CA THR A 4 9.99 25.02 11.75
C THR A 4 10.08 23.49 11.75
N THR A 5 11.01 22.96 12.54
CA THR A 5 11.19 21.53 12.82
C THR A 5 9.99 21.03 13.63
N LEU A 6 9.26 20.02 13.13
CA LEU A 6 8.09 19.43 13.80
C LEU A 6 8.50 18.14 14.51
N ILE A 7 8.46 18.10 15.84
CA ILE A 7 8.86 16.92 16.62
C ILE A 7 7.69 15.91 16.60
N PHE A 8 7.95 14.60 16.61
CA PHE A 8 6.89 13.56 16.65
C PHE A 8 5.87 13.79 17.78
N ASN A 9 6.32 14.33 18.92
CA ASN A 9 5.47 14.71 20.04
C ASN A 9 4.37 15.71 19.62
N ASP A 10 4.66 16.61 18.68
CA ASP A 10 3.71 17.62 18.21
C ASP A 10 2.56 16.99 17.41
N ILE A 11 2.84 15.91 16.68
CA ILE A 11 1.82 15.12 15.95
C ILE A 11 0.91 14.42 16.96
N THR A 12 1.52 13.75 17.95
CA THR A 12 0.78 13.00 18.97
C THR A 12 -0.10 13.91 19.83
N ASP A 13 0.39 15.08 20.24
CA ASP A 13 -0.38 16.04 21.03
C ASP A 13 -1.50 16.70 20.23
N ALA A 14 -1.26 17.02 18.95
CA ALA A 14 -2.29 17.55 18.07
C ALA A 14 -3.43 16.55 17.84
N ILE A 15 -3.09 15.28 17.54
CA ILE A 15 -4.06 14.19 17.36
C ILE A 15 -4.81 13.92 18.68
N LYS A 16 -4.08 13.88 19.81
CA LYS A 16 -4.65 13.71 21.15
C LYS A 16 -5.73 14.73 21.44
N THR A 17 -5.40 16.00 21.27
CA THR A 17 -6.29 17.12 21.54
C THR A 17 -7.54 17.02 20.66
N GLN A 18 -7.38 16.70 19.37
CA GLN A 18 -8.50 16.53 18.44
C GLN A 18 -9.42 15.37 18.85
N LEU A 19 -8.86 14.21 19.21
CA LEU A 19 -9.66 13.07 19.69
C LEU A 19 -10.35 13.37 21.03
N GLN A 20 -9.69 14.10 21.93
CA GLN A 20 -10.29 14.56 23.19
C GLN A 20 -11.46 15.52 22.97
N ASN A 21 -11.36 16.42 21.99
CA ASN A 21 -12.47 17.30 21.62
C ASN A 21 -13.66 16.51 21.04
N LEU A 22 -13.43 15.31 20.49
CA LEU A 22 -14.48 14.39 20.05
C LEU A 22 -15.04 13.52 21.19
N GLY A 23 -14.59 13.71 22.44
CA GLY A 23 -15.07 13.00 23.61
C GLY A 23 -14.34 11.68 23.92
N TYR A 24 -13.22 11.41 23.25
CA TYR A 24 -12.39 10.24 23.52
C TYR A 24 -11.27 10.58 24.50
N SER A 25 -10.90 9.64 25.37
CA SER A 25 -9.67 9.72 26.14
C SER A 25 -8.68 8.71 25.56
N PRO A 26 -7.99 9.06 24.47
CA PRO A 26 -7.17 8.09 23.76
C PRO A 26 -5.96 7.70 24.64
N TYR A 27 -5.64 6.41 24.69
CA TYR A 27 -4.51 5.89 25.45
C TYR A 27 -3.20 6.13 24.68
N LEU A 28 -2.91 7.40 24.39
CA LEU A 28 -1.79 7.84 23.55
C LEU A 28 -0.46 7.88 24.29
N GLY A 29 -0.33 7.20 25.43
CA GLY A 29 0.94 7.10 26.17
C GLY A 29 2.11 6.63 25.29
N ALA A 30 1.80 5.98 24.18
CA ALA A 30 2.67 5.78 23.04
C ALA A 30 1.85 5.67 21.75
N VAL A 31 1.23 6.76 21.25
CA VAL A 31 1.13 6.89 19.77
C VAL A 31 2.50 7.30 19.29
N ASP A 32 3.36 6.29 19.40
CA ASP A 32 4.59 6.22 18.68
C ASP A 32 4.17 5.60 17.36
N PHE A 33 4.23 6.39 16.28
CA PHE A 33 4.15 5.81 14.93
C PHE A 33 5.26 4.78 14.72
N SER A 34 6.26 4.72 15.63
CA SER A 34 6.98 3.50 15.92
C SER A 34 6.32 2.62 17.01
N ILE A 35 5.46 1.70 16.58
CA ILE A 35 5.80 0.28 16.70
C ILE A 35 6.10 -0.22 18.14
N GLY A 36 5.10 -0.88 18.74
CA GLY A 36 5.21 -1.51 20.06
C GLY A 36 4.06 -1.16 20.98
N VAL A 37 3.01 -1.97 20.93
CA VAL A 37 1.84 -1.81 21.80
C VAL A 37 1.49 -3.17 22.41
N PRO A 38 0.91 -3.22 23.63
CA PRO A 38 0.50 -4.46 24.27
C PRO A 38 -0.53 -5.19 23.42
N TRP A 39 -0.65 -6.51 23.65
CA TRP A 39 -1.61 -7.41 23.00
C TRP A 39 -2.98 -6.73 22.81
N GLY A 40 -3.33 -6.36 21.56
CA GLY A 40 -4.58 -5.69 21.21
C GLY A 40 -4.48 -4.25 20.69
N ALA A 41 -3.31 -3.61 20.64
CA ALA A 41 -3.15 -2.34 19.93
C ALA A 41 -2.26 -2.53 18.67
N MET A 42 -2.77 -2.10 17.52
CA MET A 42 -2.21 -2.37 16.19
C MET A 42 -1.71 -1.11 15.50
N ALA A 43 -0.75 -1.33 14.60
CA ALA A 43 0.02 -0.34 13.84
C ALA A 43 -0.78 0.38 12.74
N LEU A 44 -0.09 1.20 11.95
CA LEU A 44 -0.58 1.84 10.73
C LEU A 44 -1.32 0.80 9.85
N HIS A 45 -2.64 0.95 9.72
CA HIS A 45 -3.48 0.01 8.98
C HIS A 45 -3.49 0.27 7.47
N GLY A 46 -3.05 1.45 7.01
CA GLY A 46 -2.83 1.70 5.59
C GLY A 46 -2.61 3.17 5.25
N TYR A 47 -2.37 3.44 3.96
CA TYR A 47 -2.13 4.77 3.40
C TYR A 47 -2.89 4.96 2.09
N HIS A 48 -3.58 6.09 1.96
CA HIS A 48 -4.27 6.49 0.73
C HIS A 48 -3.45 7.55 0.00
N ALA A 49 -2.75 7.15 -1.06
CA ALA A 49 -1.81 7.99 -1.80
C ALA A 49 -2.47 9.25 -2.39
N GLY A 50 -3.66 9.10 -2.99
CA GLY A 50 -4.37 10.21 -3.63
C GLY A 50 -4.70 11.39 -2.71
N THR A 51 -4.75 11.16 -1.40
CA THR A 51 -5.06 12.20 -0.40
C THR A 51 -3.97 12.41 0.64
N GLY A 52 -2.91 11.60 0.61
CA GLY A 52 -1.89 11.56 1.65
C GLY A 52 -2.44 11.20 3.04
N THR A 53 -3.51 10.39 3.11
CA THR A 53 -4.15 10.02 4.38
C THR A 53 -3.55 8.74 4.96
N PHE A 54 -3.21 8.77 6.24
CA PHE A 54 -2.79 7.61 7.03
C PHE A 54 -3.97 7.11 7.88
N TYR A 55 -4.13 5.79 7.98
CA TYR A 55 -5.16 5.17 8.82
C TYR A 55 -4.52 4.43 9.98
N VAL A 56 -4.88 4.81 11.21
CA VAL A 56 -4.27 4.27 12.43
C VAL A 56 -5.37 3.82 13.37
N VAL A 57 -5.25 2.63 13.97
CA VAL A 57 -6.18 2.20 15.03
C VAL A 57 -5.64 2.63 16.38
N ILE A 58 -6.42 3.43 17.10
CA ILE A 58 -6.04 4.03 18.37
C ILE A 58 -6.98 3.52 19.47
N PRO A 59 -6.50 2.79 20.49
CA PRO A 59 -7.32 2.45 21.63
C PRO A 59 -7.64 3.72 22.44
N ALA A 60 -8.88 3.85 22.91
CA ALA A 60 -9.34 4.97 23.69
C ALA A 60 -10.33 4.56 24.79
N ASP A 61 -10.40 5.34 25.86
CA ASP A 61 -11.52 5.27 26.80
C ASP A 61 -12.67 6.16 26.30
N LYS A 62 -13.89 5.62 26.35
CA LYS A 62 -15.12 6.38 26.12
C LYS A 62 -16.12 6.03 27.22
N GLY A 63 -16.17 6.86 28.26
CA GLY A 63 -17.10 6.68 29.37
C GLY A 63 -16.79 5.44 30.22
N GLY A 64 -15.51 5.11 30.44
CA GLY A 64 -15.08 3.97 31.24
C GLY A 64 -15.06 2.62 30.50
N SER A 65 -15.30 2.63 29.19
CA SER A 65 -15.17 1.45 28.32
C SER A 65 -14.06 1.67 27.29
N THR A 66 -13.24 0.63 27.08
CA THR A 66 -12.23 0.65 26.01
C THR A 66 -12.89 0.48 24.65
N VAL A 67 -12.60 1.40 23.76
CA VAL A 67 -12.96 1.36 22.33
C VAL A 67 -11.69 1.47 21.49
N TYR A 68 -11.80 1.16 20.20
CA TYR A 68 -10.73 1.21 19.21
C TYR A 68 -11.17 2.12 18.08
N LEU A 69 -10.34 3.11 17.74
CA LEU A 69 -10.66 4.17 16.79
C LEU A 69 -9.81 4.01 15.54
N LEU A 70 -10.40 3.58 14.42
CA LEU A 70 -9.74 3.76 13.14
C LEU A 70 -9.79 5.25 12.80
N THR A 71 -8.62 5.89 12.84
CA THR A 71 -8.45 7.33 12.73
C THR A 71 -7.75 7.64 11.42
N ALA A 72 -8.37 8.46 10.58
CA ALA A 72 -7.77 9.01 9.37
C ALA A 72 -7.05 10.32 9.70
N ILE A 73 -5.76 10.39 9.38
CA ILE A 73 -4.87 11.49 9.73
C ILE A 73 -4.13 11.95 8.47
N ARG A 74 -4.14 13.27 8.21
CA ARG A 74 -3.36 13.86 7.11
C ARG A 74 -2.96 15.31 7.41
N LYS A 75 -2.10 15.89 6.58
CA LYS A 75 -1.81 17.33 6.66
C LYS A 75 -2.90 18.14 5.99
N VAL A 76 -3.49 19.09 6.72
CA VAL A 76 -4.45 20.08 6.21
C VAL A 76 -3.89 21.47 6.54
N GLY A 77 -3.64 22.28 5.51
CA GLY A 77 -3.01 23.60 5.70
C GLY A 77 -1.62 23.52 6.35
N GLY A 78 -0.87 22.46 6.09
CA GLY A 78 0.48 22.23 6.64
C GLY A 78 0.53 21.63 8.05
N SER A 79 -0.61 21.49 8.74
CA SER A 79 -0.70 20.91 10.09
C SER A 79 -1.36 19.54 10.06
N TRP A 80 -0.97 18.65 10.97
CA TRP A 80 -1.59 17.33 11.10
C TRP A 80 -2.98 17.42 11.71
N SER A 81 -3.96 16.83 11.02
CA SER A 81 -5.37 16.85 11.41
C SER A 81 -5.95 15.45 11.38
N VAL A 82 -6.80 15.16 12.37
CA VAL A 82 -7.73 14.04 12.32
C VAL A 82 -8.88 14.46 11.39
N VAL A 83 -9.01 13.76 10.28
CA VAL A 83 -10.04 14.06 9.27
C VAL A 83 -11.22 13.08 9.31
N GLY A 84 -11.05 11.96 10.00
CA GLY A 84 -12.07 10.91 10.11
C GLY A 84 -11.84 9.97 11.28
N VAL A 85 -12.92 9.43 11.84
CA VAL A 85 -12.87 8.42 12.91
C VAL A 85 -14.01 7.40 12.74
N ILE A 86 -13.68 6.12 12.79
CA ILE A 86 -14.64 5.01 12.98
C ILE A 86 -14.34 4.33 14.31
N GLU A 87 -15.37 4.20 15.15
CA GLU A 87 -15.29 3.54 16.44
C GLU A 87 -15.65 2.06 16.36
N SER A 88 -14.87 1.22 17.03
CA SER A 88 -15.14 -0.20 17.21
C SER A 88 -14.94 -0.63 18.66
N VAL A 89 -15.70 -1.64 19.11
CA VAL A 89 -15.49 -2.31 20.39
C VAL A 89 -14.41 -3.41 20.32
N SER A 90 -13.77 -3.58 19.16
CA SER A 90 -12.79 -4.63 18.88
C SER A 90 -11.60 -4.04 18.12
N PRO A 91 -10.36 -4.50 18.39
CA PRO A 91 -9.18 -4.02 17.66
C PRO A 91 -9.11 -4.54 16.23
N ASP A 92 -9.77 -5.66 15.94
CA ASP A 92 -9.84 -6.31 14.64
C ASP A 92 -10.61 -5.45 13.61
N MET A 93 -9.94 -4.45 13.03
CA MET A 93 -10.51 -3.53 12.04
C MET A 93 -9.81 -3.66 10.68
N PRO A 94 -10.06 -4.73 9.91
CA PRO A 94 -9.37 -4.92 8.64
C PRO A 94 -9.73 -3.83 7.64
N LEU A 95 -8.73 -3.46 6.83
CA LEU A 95 -8.80 -2.38 5.87
C LEU A 95 -8.44 -2.87 4.48
N HIS A 96 -9.12 -2.35 3.47
CA HIS A 96 -8.64 -2.39 2.09
C HIS A 96 -8.75 -0.98 1.49
N ILE A 97 -7.67 -0.49 0.91
CA ILE A 97 -7.59 0.86 0.35
C ILE A 97 -7.53 0.73 -1.17
N THR A 98 -8.41 1.46 -1.83
CA THR A 98 -8.40 1.67 -3.29
C THR A 98 -8.01 3.12 -3.60
N ASN A 99 -7.98 3.50 -4.88
CA ASN A 99 -7.65 4.87 -5.27
C ASN A 99 -8.69 5.91 -4.82
N ASP A 100 -9.95 5.49 -4.66
CA ASP A 100 -11.07 6.40 -4.44
C ASP A 100 -11.73 6.16 -3.07
N TYR A 101 -11.60 4.95 -2.52
CA TYR A 101 -12.37 4.49 -1.37
C TYR A 101 -11.57 3.67 -0.39
N VAL A 102 -12.11 3.61 0.82
CA VAL A 102 -11.59 2.83 1.93
C VAL A 102 -12.66 1.85 2.38
N TYR A 103 -12.33 0.57 2.48
CA TYR A 103 -13.23 -0.48 2.92
C TYR A 103 -12.82 -0.93 4.31
N VAL A 104 -13.74 -0.77 5.27
CA VAL A 104 -13.46 -0.98 6.68
C VAL A 104 -14.35 -2.07 7.22
N GLY A 105 -13.74 -3.15 7.70
CA GLY A 105 -14.38 -4.08 8.60
C GLY A 105 -14.31 -3.55 10.03
N TYR A 106 -15.40 -3.53 10.78
CA TYR A 106 -15.38 -3.13 12.20
C TYR A 106 -16.53 -3.71 13.00
N LYS A 107 -16.38 -3.71 14.33
CA LYS A 107 -17.44 -4.11 15.26
C LYS A 107 -18.02 -2.91 16.00
N PRO A 108 -19.19 -2.37 15.62
CA PRO A 108 -19.84 -1.32 16.40
C PRO A 108 -20.33 -1.83 17.77
N THR A 109 -20.60 -3.13 17.88
CA THR A 109 -20.98 -3.80 19.13
C THR A 109 -20.31 -5.17 19.22
N LEU A 110 -20.35 -5.84 20.38
CA LEU A 110 -19.71 -7.15 20.55
C LEU A 110 -20.37 -8.27 19.73
N THR A 111 -21.60 -8.05 19.28
CA THR A 111 -22.44 -9.02 18.57
C THR A 111 -22.69 -8.66 17.12
N GLU A 112 -22.08 -7.58 16.62
CA GLU A 112 -22.30 -7.10 15.27
C GLU A 112 -20.95 -6.74 14.64
N TRP A 113 -20.73 -7.26 13.43
CA TRP A 113 -19.64 -6.89 12.56
C TRP A 113 -20.19 -6.24 11.30
N ARG A 114 -19.55 -5.18 10.82
CA ARG A 114 -19.93 -4.46 9.61
C ARG A 114 -18.74 -4.35 8.66
N LEU A 115 -19.03 -4.45 7.37
CA LEU A 115 -18.17 -3.95 6.32
C LEU A 115 -18.80 -2.69 5.72
N VAL A 116 -18.06 -1.60 5.74
CA VAL A 116 -18.50 -0.32 5.17
C VAL A 116 -17.55 0.14 4.06
N LYS A 117 -18.12 0.85 3.09
CA LYS A 117 -17.39 1.66 2.12
C LYS A 117 -17.37 3.08 2.63
N CYS A 118 -16.17 3.66 2.70
CA CYS A 118 -15.95 5.02 3.12
C CYS A 118 -15.21 5.82 2.05
N ASP A 119 -15.33 7.14 2.11
CA ASP A 119 -14.37 8.03 1.47
C ASP A 119 -13.01 8.00 2.23
N PRO A 120 -11.96 8.65 1.70
CA PRO A 120 -10.66 8.68 2.37
C PRO A 120 -10.66 9.36 3.74
N ASP A 121 -11.69 10.13 4.08
CA ASP A 121 -11.88 10.79 5.37
C ASP A 121 -12.77 9.97 6.31
N LEU A 122 -12.96 8.67 6.01
CA LEU A 122 -13.76 7.72 6.77
C LEU A 122 -15.24 8.10 6.93
N ASN A 123 -15.78 8.97 6.06
CA ASN A 123 -17.22 9.17 6.00
C ASN A 123 -17.86 7.93 5.36
N ILE A 124 -18.75 7.27 6.11
CA ILE A 124 -19.43 6.06 5.63
C ILE A 124 -20.37 6.44 4.48
N ILE A 125 -20.08 5.95 3.28
CA ILE A 125 -20.89 6.12 2.08
C ILE A 125 -21.99 5.05 2.06
N SER A 126 -21.63 3.80 2.35
CA SER A 126 -22.56 2.68 2.35
C SER A 126 -22.13 1.55 3.29
N THR A 127 -23.11 0.90 3.93
CA THR A 127 -22.89 -0.37 4.64
C THR A 127 -23.09 -1.52 3.66
N LEU A 128 -22.03 -2.26 3.36
CA LEU A 128 -22.01 -3.32 2.36
C LEU A 128 -22.44 -4.67 2.91
N TYR A 129 -22.05 -4.94 4.17
CA TYR A 129 -22.33 -6.21 4.82
C TYR A 129 -22.49 -6.02 6.32
N ILE A 130 -23.44 -6.75 6.91
CA ILE A 130 -23.66 -6.83 8.35
C ILE A 130 -23.72 -8.30 8.72
N ASP A 131 -22.98 -8.66 9.76
CA ASP A 131 -22.93 -10.01 10.28
C ASP A 131 -23.11 -9.99 11.79
N THR A 132 -24.15 -10.67 12.27
CA THR A 132 -24.42 -10.84 13.70
C THR A 132 -24.02 -12.22 14.23
N SER A 133 -23.52 -13.08 13.34
CA SER A 133 -23.27 -14.49 13.60
C SER A 133 -21.79 -14.88 13.65
N TYR A 134 -20.90 -14.10 13.04
CA TYR A 134 -19.48 -14.44 12.92
C TYR A 134 -18.53 -13.44 13.60
N LYS A 135 -17.35 -13.93 13.97
CA LYS A 135 -16.20 -13.12 14.39
C LYS A 135 -15.21 -13.04 13.22
N TRP A 136 -15.39 -12.09 12.32
CA TRP A 136 -14.35 -11.78 11.33
C TRP A 136 -13.11 -11.24 12.06
N GLN A 137 -11.96 -11.88 11.83
CA GLN A 137 -10.67 -11.59 12.47
C GLN A 137 -9.49 -11.63 11.48
N GLY A 138 -9.75 -11.42 10.18
CA GLY A 138 -8.71 -11.45 9.15
C GLY A 138 -8.88 -10.30 8.17
N GLY A 139 -8.22 -10.40 7.01
CA GLY A 139 -8.19 -9.33 6.01
C GLY A 139 -9.48 -9.15 5.19
N VAL A 140 -9.51 -8.05 4.44
CA VAL A 140 -10.54 -7.77 3.43
C VAL A 140 -9.83 -7.54 2.09
N TYR A 141 -10.31 -8.18 1.03
CA TYR A 141 -9.93 -7.87 -0.35
C TYR A 141 -11.15 -7.35 -1.10
N VAL A 142 -10.97 -6.30 -1.87
CA VAL A 142 -12.04 -5.72 -2.69
C VAL A 142 -11.59 -5.59 -4.14
N ASP A 143 -12.48 -5.95 -5.05
CA ASP A 143 -12.36 -5.73 -6.48
C ASP A 143 -13.66 -5.07 -6.96
N GLU A 144 -13.67 -3.74 -6.95
CA GLU A 144 -14.84 -2.94 -7.34
C GLU A 144 -15.25 -3.19 -8.79
N ALA A 145 -14.27 -3.36 -9.68
CA ALA A 145 -14.52 -3.57 -11.10
C ALA A 145 -15.34 -4.86 -11.34
N ASN A 146 -15.23 -5.81 -10.42
CA ASN A 146 -15.86 -7.12 -10.52
C ASN A 146 -16.93 -7.38 -9.45
N ASP A 147 -17.38 -6.34 -8.74
CA ASP A 147 -18.41 -6.44 -7.71
C ASP A 147 -18.09 -7.48 -6.61
N LEU A 148 -16.81 -7.59 -6.23
CA LEU A 148 -16.33 -8.68 -5.37
C LEU A 148 -15.67 -8.16 -4.09
N ILE A 149 -16.07 -8.76 -2.97
CA ILE A 149 -15.37 -8.66 -1.69
C ILE A 149 -15.03 -10.08 -1.25
N LEU A 150 -13.79 -10.30 -0.84
CA LEU A 150 -13.38 -11.50 -0.12
C LEU A 150 -13.05 -11.11 1.32
N LEU A 151 -13.81 -11.68 2.25
CA LEU A 151 -13.56 -11.58 3.68
C LEU A 151 -12.79 -12.81 4.12
N PHE A 152 -11.64 -12.60 4.76
CA PHE A 152 -10.86 -13.66 5.39
C PHE A 152 -11.15 -13.63 6.86
N GLY A 153 -11.59 -14.75 7.40
CA GLY A 153 -11.97 -14.77 8.80
C GLY A 153 -11.91 -16.13 9.40
N LYS A 154 -12.26 -16.11 10.67
CA LYS A 154 -12.29 -17.25 11.54
C LYS A 154 -13.73 -17.51 11.93
N TYR A 155 -14.14 -18.76 11.84
CA TYR A 155 -15.41 -19.22 12.35
C TYR A 155 -15.17 -20.28 13.42
N THR A 156 -15.84 -20.10 14.55
CA THR A 156 -15.86 -21.05 15.64
C THR A 156 -16.97 -22.07 15.33
N ILE A 157 -16.59 -23.31 15.02
CA ILE A 157 -17.56 -24.40 14.77
C ILE A 157 -18.13 -24.87 16.11
N ASP A 158 -17.28 -24.98 17.13
CA ASP A 158 -17.62 -25.28 18.52
C ASP A 158 -16.56 -24.64 19.46
N ALA A 159 -16.72 -24.75 20.78
CA ALA A 159 -15.86 -24.08 21.76
C ALA A 159 -14.36 -24.47 21.69
N ILE A 160 -13.98 -25.44 20.87
CA ILE A 160 -12.62 -26.02 20.80
C ILE A 160 -12.04 -26.04 19.38
N TYR A 161 -12.85 -25.93 18.32
CA TYR A 161 -12.38 -25.92 16.93
C TYR A 161 -12.66 -24.61 16.19
N GLU A 162 -11.59 -24.08 15.63
CA GLU A 162 -11.57 -22.87 14.83
C GLU A 162 -11.25 -23.27 13.39
N ALA A 163 -12.13 -22.91 12.46
CA ALA A 163 -11.91 -23.07 11.02
C ALA A 163 -11.86 -21.68 10.37
N GLY A 164 -11.15 -21.54 9.25
CA GLY A 164 -11.22 -20.31 8.48
C GLY A 164 -12.32 -20.36 7.43
N GLU A 165 -12.85 -19.18 7.14
CA GLU A 165 -13.85 -18.96 6.12
C GLU A 165 -13.33 -17.89 5.18
N ILE A 166 -13.48 -18.12 3.88
CA ILE A 166 -13.40 -17.07 2.87
C ILE A 166 -14.84 -16.78 2.48
N ALA A 167 -15.41 -15.68 2.95
CA ALA A 167 -16.73 -15.25 2.47
C ALA A 167 -16.56 -14.38 1.24
N LYS A 168 -17.27 -14.74 0.19
CA LYS A 168 -17.50 -13.88 -0.95
C LYS A 168 -18.74 -13.04 -0.67
N VAL A 169 -18.61 -11.72 -0.79
CA VAL A 169 -19.74 -10.78 -0.71
C VAL A 169 -19.78 -9.96 -1.99
N LYS A 170 -20.95 -9.86 -2.62
CA LYS A 170 -21.16 -8.92 -3.74
C LYS A 170 -21.33 -7.50 -3.21
N ILE A 171 -20.61 -6.52 -3.75
CA ILE A 171 -20.70 -5.12 -3.30
C ILE A 171 -22.10 -4.55 -3.56
N SER A 172 -22.68 -4.85 -4.72
CA SER A 172 -23.94 -4.30 -5.23
C SER A 172 -25.18 -4.80 -4.51
N THR A 173 -25.12 -6.01 -3.94
CA THR A 173 -26.28 -6.71 -3.36
C THR A 173 -26.09 -7.12 -1.90
N GLY A 174 -24.86 -7.14 -1.40
CA GLY A 174 -24.54 -7.72 -0.10
C GLY A 174 -24.70 -9.24 -0.04
N GLU A 175 -24.95 -9.91 -1.18
CA GLU A 175 -25.14 -11.35 -1.26
C GLU A 175 -23.86 -12.07 -0.81
N LYS A 176 -23.96 -12.87 0.26
CA LYS A 176 -22.87 -13.69 0.80
C LYS A 176 -22.93 -15.12 0.28
N THR A 177 -21.80 -15.59 -0.23
CA THR A 177 -21.52 -17.01 -0.46
C THR A 177 -20.25 -17.39 0.30
N THR A 178 -20.14 -18.66 0.71
CA THR A 178 -19.00 -19.11 1.52
C THR A 178 -18.15 -20.11 0.77
N LEU A 179 -16.85 -19.82 0.72
CA LEU A 179 -15.81 -20.76 0.38
C LEU A 179 -15.26 -21.27 1.71
N ARG A 180 -15.83 -22.38 2.18
CA ARG A 180 -15.38 -23.00 3.43
C ARG A 180 -14.01 -23.61 3.24
N THR A 181 -13.20 -23.47 4.28
CA THR A 181 -11.86 -24.00 4.33
C THR A 181 -11.66 -24.68 5.67
N ASP A 182 -10.72 -25.61 5.74
CA ASP A 182 -10.31 -26.24 6.98
C ASP A 182 -9.14 -25.51 7.66
N ALA A 183 -8.74 -24.34 7.14
CA ALA A 183 -7.58 -23.57 7.57
C ALA A 183 -7.99 -22.20 8.09
N THR A 184 -7.49 -21.77 9.24
CA THR A 184 -7.72 -20.39 9.74
C THR A 184 -6.88 -19.39 8.95
N PHE A 185 -7.48 -18.32 8.44
CA PHE A 185 -6.75 -17.23 7.77
C PHE A 185 -6.68 -15.99 8.65
N PHE A 186 -5.52 -15.34 8.65
CA PHE A 186 -5.29 -14.14 9.45
C PHE A 186 -5.04 -12.90 8.58
N GLY A 187 -4.90 -13.06 7.26
CA GLY A 187 -4.25 -12.03 6.44
C GLY A 187 -2.77 -11.87 6.82
N PRO A 188 -1.97 -11.15 6.02
CA PRO A 188 -2.33 -10.45 4.80
C PRO A 188 -2.41 -11.39 3.58
N TYR A 189 -2.70 -10.82 2.41
CA TYR A 189 -2.69 -11.50 1.13
C TYR A 189 -1.89 -10.68 0.10
N ILE A 190 -1.48 -11.33 -0.99
CA ILE A 190 -0.95 -10.65 -2.18
C ILE A 190 -1.77 -11.05 -3.40
N LYS A 191 -2.17 -10.08 -4.22
CA LYS A 191 -2.79 -10.33 -5.52
C LYS A 191 -1.71 -10.36 -6.59
N VAL A 192 -1.67 -11.43 -7.41
CA VAL A 192 -0.85 -11.51 -8.62
C VAL A 192 -1.74 -11.93 -9.78
N GLY A 193 -1.99 -11.01 -10.71
CA GLY A 193 -2.92 -11.23 -11.81
C GLY A 193 -4.32 -11.60 -11.30
N ASN A 194 -4.82 -12.76 -11.71
CA ASN A 194 -6.12 -13.31 -11.30
C ASN A 194 -6.02 -14.25 -10.10
N LYS A 195 -4.96 -14.18 -9.30
CA LYS A 195 -4.77 -15.06 -8.14
C LYS A 195 -4.54 -14.24 -6.88
N LEU A 196 -5.12 -14.72 -5.78
CA LEU A 196 -4.89 -14.21 -4.45
C LEU A 196 -4.14 -15.24 -3.62
N TYR A 197 -2.99 -14.84 -3.07
CA TYR A 197 -2.18 -15.67 -2.18
C TYR A 197 -2.47 -15.24 -0.76
N VAL A 198 -3.13 -16.10 0.01
CA VAL A 198 -3.64 -15.77 1.34
C VAL A 198 -2.86 -16.56 2.38
N GLY A 199 -2.35 -15.83 3.38
CA GLY A 199 -1.70 -16.42 4.55
C GLY A 199 -2.67 -17.09 5.52
N GLY A 200 -2.32 -18.28 6.00
CA GLY A 200 -3.11 -19.04 6.97
C GLY A 200 -2.27 -19.63 8.10
N HIS A 201 -2.95 -20.10 9.15
CA HIS A 201 -2.37 -20.76 10.31
C HIS A 201 -1.92 -22.19 10.00
N GLY A 202 -0.90 -22.67 10.71
CA GLY A 202 -0.49 -24.07 10.63
C GLY A 202 0.13 -24.46 9.29
N GLY A 203 0.88 -23.55 8.67
CA GLY A 203 1.59 -23.78 7.40
C GLY A 203 0.70 -23.77 6.17
N ARG A 204 -0.60 -23.52 6.36
CA ARG A 204 -1.60 -23.54 5.29
C ARG A 204 -1.62 -22.19 4.59
N LYS A 205 -1.61 -22.24 3.27
CA LYS A 205 -1.92 -21.11 2.39
C LYS A 205 -3.12 -21.47 1.55
N ALA A 206 -3.84 -20.47 1.09
CA ALA A 206 -4.81 -20.64 0.01
C ALA A 206 -4.36 -19.83 -1.19
N ILE A 207 -4.38 -20.46 -2.36
CA ILE A 207 -4.35 -19.74 -3.63
C ILE A 207 -5.79 -19.68 -4.14
N VAL A 208 -6.38 -18.50 -4.09
CA VAL A 208 -7.73 -18.26 -4.60
C VAL A 208 -7.62 -17.77 -6.04
N ASP A 209 -8.15 -18.54 -6.98
CA ASP A 209 -8.37 -18.08 -8.34
C ASP A 209 -9.60 -17.16 -8.36
N ILE A 210 -9.37 -15.95 -8.85
CA ILE A 210 -10.37 -14.91 -9.03
C ILE A 210 -10.52 -14.56 -10.53
N SER A 211 -10.13 -15.45 -11.45
CA SER A 211 -10.32 -15.25 -12.90
C SER A 211 -11.79 -15.18 -13.30
N ASP A 212 -12.65 -15.88 -12.55
CA ASP A 212 -14.09 -15.66 -12.54
C ASP A 212 -14.47 -15.09 -11.15
N PRO A 213 -14.54 -13.76 -11.00
CA PRO A 213 -14.92 -13.12 -9.74
C PRO A 213 -16.35 -13.49 -9.28
N ALA A 214 -17.22 -13.91 -10.20
CA ALA A 214 -18.53 -14.42 -9.83
C ALA A 214 -18.45 -15.81 -9.21
N ASN A 215 -17.39 -16.57 -9.43
CA ASN A 215 -17.19 -17.91 -8.89
C ASN A 215 -15.71 -18.14 -8.51
N PRO A 216 -15.17 -17.44 -7.49
CA PRO A 216 -13.81 -17.65 -7.06
C PRO A 216 -13.64 -19.09 -6.57
N THR A 217 -12.51 -19.70 -6.88
CA THR A 217 -12.21 -21.09 -6.51
C THR A 217 -10.88 -21.17 -5.76
N VAL A 218 -10.77 -22.10 -4.82
CA VAL A 218 -9.48 -22.37 -4.18
C VAL A 218 -8.75 -23.43 -4.99
N MET A 219 -7.62 -23.07 -5.60
CA MET A 219 -6.87 -23.94 -6.50
C MET A 219 -5.95 -24.92 -5.78
N ASP A 220 -5.28 -24.46 -4.73
CA ASP A 220 -4.24 -25.25 -4.07
C ASP A 220 -4.21 -25.02 -2.56
N TRP A 221 -3.94 -26.13 -1.88
CA TRP A 221 -3.80 -26.32 -0.44
C TRP A 221 -2.43 -26.94 -0.14
N THR A 222 -1.37 -26.46 -0.77
CA THR A 222 -0.03 -26.94 -0.43
C THR A 222 0.39 -26.32 0.90
N GLY A 223 0.19 -27.10 1.96
CA GLY A 223 0.81 -26.85 3.23
C GLY A 223 2.32 -26.94 3.02
N PHE A 224 3.03 -25.88 3.36
CA PHE A 224 4.37 -26.12 3.86
C PHE A 224 4.21 -26.98 5.12
N ASN A 225 5.13 -27.91 5.42
CA ASN A 225 5.11 -28.72 6.65
C ASN A 225 5.44 -27.87 7.90
N PHE A 226 4.81 -26.72 7.98
CA PHE A 226 5.03 -25.63 8.90
C PHE A 226 3.89 -25.64 9.90
N TRP A 227 4.20 -25.45 11.18
CA TRP A 227 3.19 -25.48 12.25
C TRP A 227 2.60 -24.08 12.52
N PHE A 228 2.93 -23.08 11.69
CA PHE A 228 2.78 -21.67 12.03
C PHE A 228 2.28 -20.83 10.84
N SER A 229 2.03 -19.54 11.07
CA SER A 229 1.42 -18.66 10.06
C SER A 229 2.39 -18.28 8.94
N VAL A 230 1.90 -18.30 7.70
CA VAL A 230 2.68 -17.91 6.51
C VAL A 230 2.15 -16.57 6.00
N VAL A 231 3.04 -15.62 5.70
CA VAL A 231 2.66 -14.28 5.25
C VAL A 231 3.35 -13.93 3.93
N PRO A 232 2.59 -13.65 2.86
CA PRO A 232 3.18 -13.14 1.63
C PRO A 232 3.61 -11.68 1.86
N LEU A 233 4.86 -11.37 1.51
CA LEU A 233 5.50 -10.07 1.76
C LEU A 233 5.68 -9.26 0.48
N TYR A 234 6.12 -9.89 -0.61
CA TYR A 234 6.49 -9.19 -1.84
C TYR A 234 6.28 -10.07 -3.07
N TYR A 235 5.91 -9.49 -4.20
CA TYR A 235 5.88 -10.16 -5.50
C TYR A 235 6.99 -9.60 -6.38
N ASP A 236 7.89 -10.49 -6.81
CA ASP A 236 8.98 -10.24 -7.76
C ASP A 236 8.46 -10.57 -9.17
N PRO A 237 8.09 -9.55 -9.98
CA PRO A 237 7.56 -9.79 -11.31
C PRO A 237 8.59 -10.35 -12.27
N ASP A 238 9.87 -10.00 -12.10
CA ASP A 238 10.97 -10.45 -12.96
C ASP A 238 11.26 -11.94 -12.71
N GLY A 239 11.24 -12.36 -11.44
CA GLY A 239 11.43 -13.73 -11.02
C GLY A 239 10.16 -14.60 -11.04
N ASN A 240 8.99 -14.01 -11.29
CA ASN A 240 7.67 -14.65 -11.17
C ASN A 240 7.51 -15.45 -9.86
N ARG A 241 7.89 -14.81 -8.75
CA ARG A 241 7.98 -15.44 -7.42
C ARG A 241 7.47 -14.52 -6.34
N ILE A 242 7.02 -15.09 -5.23
CA ILE A 242 6.51 -14.38 -4.07
C ILE A 242 7.47 -14.60 -2.91
N LEU A 243 7.90 -13.53 -2.27
CA LEU A 243 8.62 -13.58 -1.02
C LEU A 243 7.62 -13.87 0.09
N VAL A 244 7.88 -14.93 0.83
CA VAL A 244 7.02 -15.43 1.88
C VAL A 244 7.82 -15.49 3.17
N ALA A 245 7.27 -14.90 4.23
CA ALA A 245 7.82 -15.06 5.57
C ALA A 245 7.00 -16.05 6.39
N GLU A 246 7.74 -16.90 7.10
CA GLU A 246 7.22 -17.68 8.21
C GLU A 246 7.14 -16.81 9.48
N LEU A 247 5.95 -16.76 10.09
CA LEU A 247 5.73 -16.19 11.41
C LEU A 247 5.67 -17.33 12.43
N GLY A 248 6.84 -17.82 12.87
CA GLY A 248 6.90 -18.86 13.90
C GLY A 248 6.33 -18.37 15.23
N SER A 249 5.45 -19.17 15.85
CA SER A 249 4.74 -18.83 17.09
C SER A 249 5.26 -19.56 18.35
N GLY A 250 6.45 -20.19 18.30
CA GLY A 250 6.97 -20.97 19.43
C GLY A 250 8.49 -21.02 19.55
N THR A 251 8.96 -21.32 20.76
CA THR A 251 10.37 -21.53 21.09
C THR A 251 10.90 -22.73 20.28
N GLY A 252 11.87 -22.52 19.39
CA GLY A 252 12.49 -23.56 18.56
C GLY A 252 11.94 -23.71 17.14
N ALA A 253 10.99 -22.88 16.71
CA ALA A 253 10.57 -22.84 15.29
C ALA A 253 11.69 -22.28 14.40
N THR A 254 12.11 -23.02 13.37
CA THR A 254 13.08 -22.56 12.37
C THR A 254 12.42 -21.60 11.40
N GLN A 255 12.45 -20.31 11.74
CA GLN A 255 11.86 -19.30 10.87
C GLN A 255 12.62 -19.11 9.56
N ALA A 256 11.90 -19.25 8.45
CA ALA A 256 12.43 -19.09 7.11
C ALA A 256 11.86 -17.87 6.37
N LEU A 257 12.73 -17.19 5.62
CA LEU A 257 12.32 -16.35 4.50
C LEU A 257 12.47 -17.21 3.24
N ILE A 258 11.46 -17.19 2.37
CA ILE A 258 11.38 -18.16 1.27
C ILE A 258 10.85 -17.48 0.01
N TRP A 259 11.42 -17.81 -1.14
CA TRP A 259 10.77 -17.59 -2.43
C TRP A 259 9.82 -18.73 -2.79
N TYR A 260 8.60 -18.39 -3.16
CA TYR A 260 7.62 -19.29 -3.77
C TYR A 260 7.46 -18.97 -5.26
N TYR A 261 7.81 -19.91 -6.14
CA TYR A 261 7.76 -19.74 -7.59
C TYR A 261 6.36 -20.05 -8.13
N ILE A 262 5.67 -19.04 -8.70
CA ILE A 262 4.25 -19.13 -9.05
C ILE A 262 3.96 -20.18 -10.14
N GLY A 263 4.90 -20.36 -11.08
CA GLY A 263 4.71 -21.27 -12.21
C GLY A 263 4.97 -22.74 -11.89
N THR A 264 5.87 -23.03 -10.96
CA THR A 264 6.30 -24.41 -10.65
C THR A 264 5.80 -24.90 -9.30
N GLY A 265 5.44 -23.99 -8.39
CA GLY A 265 5.15 -24.30 -6.99
C GLY A 265 6.41 -24.54 -6.16
N ASP A 266 7.60 -24.38 -6.75
CA ASP A 266 8.87 -24.60 -6.07
C ASP A 266 9.13 -23.55 -4.99
N VAL A 267 10.02 -23.93 -4.09
CA VAL A 267 10.30 -23.23 -2.85
C VAL A 267 11.82 -23.11 -2.70
N GLU A 268 12.34 -21.91 -2.54
CA GLU A 268 13.77 -21.64 -2.30
C GLU A 268 13.94 -20.94 -0.95
N SER A 269 14.66 -21.59 -0.02
CA SER A 269 14.99 -21.00 1.27
C SER A 269 16.06 -19.93 1.14
N ILE A 270 15.83 -18.77 1.75
CA ILE A 270 16.80 -17.68 1.82
C ILE A 270 17.65 -17.85 3.09
N THR A 271 18.97 -17.79 2.93
CA THR A 271 19.90 -17.85 4.06
C THR A 271 19.85 -16.54 4.84
N LYS A 272 19.37 -16.60 6.08
CA LYS A 272 19.29 -15.42 6.96
C LYS A 272 20.68 -14.91 7.40
N PRO A 273 20.79 -13.64 7.80
CA PRO A 273 22.01 -13.11 8.42
C PRO A 273 22.44 -13.90 9.66
N SER A 274 23.75 -14.13 9.82
CA SER A 274 24.31 -14.83 10.99
C SER A 274 24.12 -14.02 12.28
N GLY A 275 23.88 -14.70 13.41
CA GLY A 275 23.80 -14.07 14.74
C GLY A 275 22.39 -13.65 15.18
N TYR A 276 21.38 -13.87 14.33
CA TYR A 276 19.97 -13.64 14.66
C TYR A 276 19.24 -14.97 14.71
N GLU A 277 18.92 -15.43 15.92
CA GLU A 277 17.96 -16.52 16.15
C GLU A 277 16.56 -15.90 16.09
N THR A 278 16.07 -15.74 14.87
CA THR A 278 14.93 -14.91 14.54
C THR A 278 13.62 -15.47 15.08
N ALA A 279 12.84 -14.63 15.76
CA ALA A 279 11.40 -14.74 15.65
C ALA A 279 10.71 -13.45 15.18
N GLY A 280 9.97 -13.60 14.10
CA GLY A 280 9.30 -12.57 13.33
C GLY A 280 10.23 -12.02 12.25
N VAL A 281 9.90 -12.28 10.99
CA VAL A 281 10.29 -11.41 9.87
C VAL A 281 9.10 -10.54 9.55
N ASN A 282 9.29 -9.22 9.60
CA ASN A 282 8.28 -8.27 9.16
C ASN A 282 8.82 -7.46 7.99
N LEU A 283 8.03 -7.31 6.93
CA LEU A 283 8.31 -6.32 5.90
C LEU A 283 7.95 -4.94 6.46
N ILE A 284 8.94 -4.07 6.48
CA ILE A 284 8.79 -2.67 6.89
C ILE A 284 8.53 -1.78 5.69
N GLY A 285 8.95 -2.17 4.48
CA GLY A 285 8.71 -1.39 3.27
C GLY A 285 9.68 -1.74 2.14
N LYS A 286 9.46 -1.14 0.97
CA LYS A 286 10.37 -1.19 -0.17
C LYS A 286 11.37 -0.03 -0.13
N VAL A 287 12.65 -0.30 -0.37
CA VAL A 287 13.72 0.71 -0.51
C VAL A 287 14.08 0.80 -1.99
N GLY A 288 13.08 1.15 -2.82
CA GLY A 288 13.14 1.06 -4.28
C GLY A 288 12.65 -0.28 -4.84
N ASP A 289 12.76 -0.45 -6.15
CA ASP A 289 12.09 -1.53 -6.91
C ASP A 289 12.41 -2.96 -6.41
N LYS A 290 13.65 -3.16 -5.94
CA LYS A 290 14.23 -4.49 -5.67
C LYS A 290 14.93 -4.61 -4.32
N LYS A 291 14.68 -3.67 -3.42
CA LYS A 291 15.21 -3.75 -2.05
C LYS A 291 14.06 -3.66 -1.07
N LEU A 292 14.08 -4.49 -0.04
CA LEU A 292 13.06 -4.56 0.99
C LEU A 292 13.70 -4.27 2.34
N LEU A 293 13.13 -3.37 3.13
CA LEU A 293 13.52 -3.18 4.51
C LEU A 293 12.79 -4.22 5.36
N LEU A 294 13.54 -5.13 5.98
CA LEU A 294 13.04 -6.21 6.82
C LEU A 294 13.48 -6.02 8.27
N ALA A 295 12.56 -6.24 9.20
CA ALA A 295 12.85 -6.37 10.62
C ALA A 295 12.90 -7.84 11.01
N PHE A 296 13.93 -8.21 11.75
CA PHE A 296 14.09 -9.53 12.35
C PHE A 296 14.05 -9.41 13.87
N GLY A 297 13.03 -9.97 14.51
CA GLY A 297 12.88 -10.00 15.96
C GLY A 297 13.45 -11.26 16.62
N VAL A 298 13.32 -11.37 17.94
CA VAL A 298 13.61 -12.58 18.75
C VAL A 298 12.30 -13.31 19.13
N PRO A 299 12.36 -14.62 19.44
CA PRO A 299 11.24 -15.45 19.92
C PRO A 299 10.36 -14.78 20.96
N TYR A 300 9.05 -15.02 20.80
CA TYR A 300 7.98 -14.67 21.72
C TYR A 300 8.45 -14.78 23.18
N GLY A 301 8.55 -13.65 23.88
CA GLY A 301 8.95 -13.56 25.30
C GLY A 301 10.44 -13.42 25.60
N GLY A 302 11.34 -13.40 24.60
CA GLY A 302 12.77 -13.15 24.79
C GLY A 302 13.14 -11.68 24.61
N ASN A 303 13.83 -11.08 25.58
CA ASN A 303 14.46 -9.76 25.44
C ASN A 303 15.75 -9.90 24.63
N GLY A 304 15.73 -9.57 23.35
CA GLY A 304 16.87 -9.67 22.45
C GLY A 304 16.84 -8.63 21.33
N PRO A 305 17.96 -8.41 20.63
CA PRO A 305 18.08 -7.35 19.64
C PRO A 305 17.18 -7.61 18.42
N VAL A 306 16.44 -6.58 18.00
CA VAL A 306 15.81 -6.55 16.67
C VAL A 306 16.88 -6.10 15.67
N GLY A 307 17.12 -6.89 14.63
CA GLY A 307 17.98 -6.52 13.51
C GLY A 307 17.15 -5.90 12.40
N LEU A 308 17.66 -4.85 11.77
CA LEU A 308 17.07 -4.22 10.59
C LEU A 308 17.99 -4.46 9.41
N PHE A 309 17.43 -4.94 8.31
CA PHE A 309 18.21 -5.29 7.14
C PHE A 309 17.53 -4.80 5.89
N VAL A 310 18.32 -4.33 4.93
CA VAL A 310 17.86 -4.20 3.56
C VAL A 310 18.14 -5.52 2.87
N PHE A 311 17.07 -6.22 2.50
CA PHE A 311 17.11 -7.42 1.69
C PHE A 311 17.10 -7.03 0.22
N ASN A 312 18.12 -7.43 -0.52
CA ASN A 312 18.17 -7.26 -1.97
C ASN A 312 17.49 -8.46 -2.65
N VAL A 313 16.42 -8.17 -3.38
CA VAL A 313 15.58 -9.17 -4.07
C VAL A 313 16.34 -9.85 -5.21
N GLU A 314 17.27 -9.16 -5.86
CA GLU A 314 17.97 -9.70 -7.03
C GLU A 314 18.95 -10.82 -6.67
N ASP A 315 19.71 -10.63 -5.59
CA ASP A 315 20.83 -11.52 -5.23
C ASP A 315 20.64 -12.23 -3.88
N ASN A 316 19.47 -12.07 -3.25
CA ASN A 316 19.13 -12.61 -1.94
C ASN A 316 20.09 -12.17 -0.82
N SER A 317 20.84 -11.08 -1.01
CA SER A 317 21.78 -10.57 -0.02
C SER A 317 21.09 -9.67 1.02
N PHE A 318 21.75 -9.53 2.18
CA PHE A 318 21.31 -8.64 3.25
C PHE A 318 22.38 -7.58 3.51
N GLU A 319 21.96 -6.33 3.56
CA GLU A 319 22.75 -5.20 4.03
C GLU A 319 22.28 -4.86 5.46
N ASP A 320 23.20 -4.87 6.43
CA ASP A 320 22.89 -4.46 7.81
C ASP A 320 22.56 -2.97 7.84
N VAL A 321 21.40 -2.62 8.40
CA VAL A 321 20.96 -1.24 8.56
C VAL A 321 21.07 -0.88 10.03
N SER A 322 22.10 -0.11 10.36
CA SER A 322 22.14 0.57 11.65
C SER A 322 21.21 1.77 11.61
N ILE A 323 20.03 1.66 12.25
CA ILE A 323 19.29 2.87 12.63
C ILE A 323 19.97 3.44 13.87
N THR A 324 20.30 4.73 13.85
CA THR A 324 20.72 5.47 15.04
C THR A 324 19.68 6.52 15.38
N ILE A 325 19.10 6.45 16.58
CA ILE A 325 18.21 7.47 17.12
C ILE A 325 19.02 8.30 18.12
N ASN A 326 19.18 9.59 17.84
CA ASN A 326 19.96 10.52 18.67
C ASN A 326 21.42 10.10 18.88
N GLY A 327 22.08 9.64 17.81
CA GLY A 327 23.48 9.20 17.84
C GLY A 327 23.73 7.90 18.62
N LYS A 328 22.67 7.23 19.10
CA LYS A 328 22.73 5.89 19.68
C LYS A 328 22.16 4.88 18.69
N LYS A 329 22.84 3.75 18.49
CA LYS A 329 22.29 2.62 17.73
C LYS A 329 20.93 2.26 18.35
N ALA A 330 19.88 2.29 17.55
CA ALA A 330 18.56 1.84 17.93
C ALA A 330 18.64 0.32 18.12
N SER A 331 18.96 -0.09 19.35
CA SER A 331 18.92 -1.47 19.80
C SER A 331 17.86 -1.54 20.88
N GLY A 332 16.66 -1.97 20.51
CA GLY A 332 15.53 -2.04 21.42
C GLY A 332 14.38 -2.80 20.77
N GLN A 333 13.77 -3.68 21.56
CA GLN A 333 12.64 -4.51 21.16
C GLN A 333 11.37 -3.67 21.20
N SER A 334 10.92 -3.17 20.06
CA SER A 334 9.53 -2.75 19.91
C SER A 334 9.10 -2.97 18.45
N ALA A 335 7.89 -3.51 18.31
CA ALA A 335 7.48 -4.42 17.24
C ALA A 335 7.18 -3.72 15.90
N LEU A 336 8.11 -3.80 14.94
CA LEU A 336 7.92 -3.32 13.55
C LEU A 336 6.96 -4.27 12.85
N VAL A 337 5.64 -4.10 13.00
CA VAL A 337 4.64 -4.97 12.38
C VAL A 337 3.70 -4.17 11.50
N GLY A 338 3.69 -4.54 10.21
CA GLY A 338 2.55 -4.43 9.31
C GLY A 338 2.11 -3.01 8.97
N ALA A 339 2.76 -2.41 7.98
CA ALA A 339 2.12 -1.44 7.13
C ALA A 339 2.04 -2.04 5.73
N ASP A 340 0.84 -2.03 5.12
CA ASP A 340 0.67 -2.33 3.71
C ASP A 340 1.32 -1.21 2.91
N ILE A 341 2.56 -1.43 2.49
CA ILE A 341 3.39 -0.43 1.81
C ILE A 341 3.62 -0.86 0.37
N ALA A 342 2.50 -1.02 -0.34
CA ALA A 342 2.51 -1.05 -1.80
C ALA A 342 2.85 0.32 -2.41
N SER A 343 2.97 1.39 -1.61
CA SER A 343 3.06 2.79 -2.08
C SER A 343 4.35 3.53 -1.68
N LEU A 344 5.46 2.86 -1.38
CA LEU A 344 6.72 3.59 -1.17
C LEU A 344 7.21 4.32 -2.42
N ASP A 345 6.73 3.94 -3.62
CA ASP A 345 6.93 4.67 -4.86
C ASP A 345 6.11 5.98 -4.93
N ASP A 346 4.99 6.05 -4.20
CA ASP A 346 4.10 7.23 -4.06
C ASP A 346 4.29 7.96 -2.72
N MET A 347 5.28 7.58 -1.91
CA MET A 347 5.72 8.33 -0.74
C MET A 347 6.96 9.14 -1.12
N PRO A 348 6.83 10.40 -1.58
CA PRO A 348 7.98 11.19 -2.05
C PRO A 348 9.00 11.54 -0.96
N ASN A 349 8.91 11.01 0.26
CA ASN A 349 9.64 11.51 1.43
C ASN A 349 10.14 10.47 2.45
N ILE A 350 10.26 9.18 2.10
CA ILE A 350 11.17 8.29 2.86
C ILE A 350 12.38 7.99 1.99
N ILE A 351 13.23 9.00 1.88
CA ILE A 351 14.62 8.76 1.55
C ILE A 351 15.30 8.45 2.89
N VAL A 352 15.87 7.25 3.02
CA VAL A 352 16.87 6.96 4.07
C VAL A 352 18.12 7.75 3.71
N THR A 353 18.09 9.06 3.96
CA THR A 353 19.15 9.98 3.56
C THR A 353 20.10 10.20 4.74
N LYS A 354 21.25 9.54 4.62
CA LYS A 354 22.51 9.67 5.39
C LYS A 354 22.64 8.87 6.69
N LEU A 355 23.35 7.74 6.54
CA LEU A 355 24.35 7.24 7.50
C LEU A 355 25.30 8.37 7.91
N TYR A 356 25.48 8.58 9.21
CA TYR A 356 26.67 9.25 9.75
C TYR A 356 27.45 8.27 10.62
N VAL A 357 28.75 8.18 10.32
CA VAL A 357 29.77 7.46 11.10
C VAL A 357 30.33 8.40 12.17
N GLU A 358 30.56 7.81 13.34
CA GLU A 358 31.00 8.32 14.67
C GLU A 358 31.76 9.66 14.81
N GLY A 359 31.47 10.37 15.91
CA GLY A 359 32.38 11.36 16.50
C GLY A 359 31.82 12.35 17.53
N SER A 360 31.88 11.97 18.82
CA SER A 360 31.93 12.83 20.04
C SER A 360 30.64 13.39 20.67
N ALA A 361 30.72 13.48 22.01
CA ALA A 361 29.65 13.69 22.98
C ALA A 361 29.30 15.16 23.22
N SER A 362 28.01 15.48 23.40
CA SER A 362 27.57 16.61 24.24
C SER A 362 26.08 16.55 24.53
N GLU A 363 25.75 16.86 25.78
CA GLU A 363 24.41 16.99 26.35
C GLU A 363 23.72 18.26 25.83
N THR A 364 22.75 18.13 24.92
CA THR A 364 21.47 18.87 24.89
C THR A 364 20.63 18.31 23.74
N VAL A 365 19.40 17.90 24.05
CA VAL A 365 18.49 17.23 23.12
C VAL A 365 17.97 18.25 22.10
N ASN A 366 18.52 18.24 20.89
CA ASN A 366 17.96 18.90 19.71
C ASN A 366 17.79 17.85 18.62
N ASN A 367 16.55 17.45 18.34
CA ASN A 367 16.23 16.57 17.22
C ASN A 367 16.14 17.42 15.96
N TYR A 368 17.09 17.24 15.04
CA TYR A 368 17.06 17.85 13.72
C TYR A 368 16.18 17.02 12.77
N ILE A 369 15.26 17.67 12.07
CA ILE A 369 14.63 17.13 10.85
C ILE A 369 15.26 17.86 9.67
N TYR A 370 15.81 17.09 8.74
CA TYR A 370 16.25 17.62 7.45
C TYR A 370 15.03 17.79 6.55
N GLU A 371 14.82 19.02 6.08
CA GLU A 371 13.98 19.32 4.93
C GLU A 371 14.65 18.70 3.70
N ILE A 372 14.00 17.71 3.08
CA ILE A 372 14.44 17.20 1.79
C ILE A 372 13.70 17.97 0.71
N VAL A 373 14.50 18.57 -0.16
CA VAL A 373 14.09 19.37 -1.31
C VAL A 373 13.42 18.45 -2.34
N GLY A 374 12.14 18.71 -2.60
CA GLY A 374 11.44 18.47 -3.87
C GLY A 374 11.41 17.04 -4.41
N GLU A 375 10.21 16.49 -4.48
CA GLU A 375 9.85 15.42 -5.42
C GLU A 375 10.52 15.67 -6.79
N VAL A 376 11.19 14.65 -7.35
CA VAL A 376 11.60 14.73 -8.76
C VAL A 376 10.31 14.56 -9.55
N GLY A 377 9.63 15.68 -9.80
CA GLY A 377 8.40 15.66 -10.59
C GLY A 377 8.65 14.95 -11.92
N TYR A 378 7.62 14.32 -12.47
CA TYR A 378 7.65 13.83 -13.85
C TYR A 378 6.84 14.78 -14.74
N PRO A 379 7.25 15.01 -16.01
CA PRO A 379 6.41 15.71 -16.97
C PRO A 379 5.15 14.89 -17.30
N LYS A 380 4.01 15.56 -17.45
CA LYS A 380 2.73 14.94 -17.84
C LYS A 380 2.09 15.79 -18.94
N PHE A 381 2.13 15.32 -20.17
CA PHE A 381 1.66 16.09 -21.32
C PHE A 381 0.19 15.79 -21.67
N VAL A 382 -0.62 16.82 -21.77
CA VAL A 382 -2.04 16.75 -22.14
C VAL A 382 -2.32 17.58 -23.39
N LEU A 383 -3.17 17.05 -24.27
CA LEU A 383 -3.66 17.77 -25.44
C LEU A 383 -4.64 18.86 -25.00
N VAL A 384 -4.38 20.10 -25.40
CA VAL A 384 -5.25 21.26 -25.12
C VAL A 384 -6.13 21.57 -26.32
N ASP A 385 -5.53 21.70 -27.52
CA ASP A 385 -6.26 22.08 -28.73
C ASP A 385 -5.61 21.53 -30.01
N ILE A 386 -6.42 21.39 -31.06
CA ILE A 386 -6.00 21.08 -32.43
C ILE A 386 -6.76 22.00 -33.39
N THR A 387 -6.06 22.85 -34.12
CA THR A 387 -6.65 23.79 -35.07
C THR A 387 -5.90 23.81 -36.41
N PRO A 388 -6.58 23.66 -37.57
CA PRO A 388 -8.00 23.33 -37.72
C PRO A 388 -8.28 21.84 -37.53
N THR A 389 -9.51 21.48 -37.12
CA THR A 389 -9.98 20.09 -37.00
C THR A 389 -10.40 19.45 -38.33
N SER A 390 -10.58 20.28 -39.38
CA SER A 390 -10.81 19.83 -40.76
C SER A 390 -10.18 20.82 -41.74
N VAL A 391 -9.66 20.30 -42.85
CA VAL A 391 -9.06 21.09 -43.93
C VAL A 391 -9.67 20.68 -45.25
N ASN A 392 -9.97 21.66 -46.11
CA ASN A 392 -10.36 21.41 -47.49
C ASN A 392 -9.26 21.95 -48.41
N VAL A 393 -8.51 21.05 -49.03
CA VAL A 393 -7.33 21.36 -49.84
C VAL A 393 -7.32 20.52 -51.11
N LYS A 394 -6.55 20.94 -52.11
CA LYS A 394 -6.40 20.21 -53.37
C LYS A 394 -5.68 18.87 -53.10
N VAL A 395 -6.07 17.82 -53.83
CA VAL A 395 -5.35 16.53 -53.79
C VAL A 395 -3.84 16.74 -54.01
N GLY A 396 -3.01 16.05 -53.20
CA GLY A 396 -1.55 16.15 -53.23
C GLY A 396 -0.95 17.47 -52.71
N SER A 397 -1.75 18.42 -52.24
CA SER A 397 -1.23 19.67 -51.66
C SER A 397 -0.93 19.56 -50.17
N THR A 398 -0.05 20.44 -49.67
CA THR A 398 0.28 20.52 -48.25
C THR A 398 -0.78 21.30 -47.47
N PHE A 399 -0.96 20.96 -46.21
CA PHE A 399 -1.76 21.71 -45.24
C PHE A 399 -1.03 21.76 -43.89
N THR A 400 -1.39 22.72 -43.04
CA THR A 400 -0.80 22.89 -41.70
C THR A 400 -1.83 22.66 -40.62
N VAL A 401 -1.41 22.00 -39.54
CA VAL A 401 -2.20 21.82 -38.31
C VAL A 401 -1.39 22.34 -37.13
N THR A 402 -2.06 23.11 -36.28
CA THR A 402 -1.51 23.61 -35.03
C THR A 402 -2.02 22.73 -33.88
N VAL A 403 -1.11 22.25 -33.04
CA VAL A 403 -1.42 21.43 -31.86
C VAL A 403 -0.91 22.15 -30.62
N VAL A 404 -1.74 22.27 -29.59
CA VAL A 404 -1.35 22.85 -28.29
C VAL A 404 -1.28 21.74 -27.26
N ILE A 405 -0.13 21.59 -26.60
CA ILE A 405 0.10 20.64 -25.52
C ILE A 405 0.46 21.39 -24.25
N ARG A 406 -0.11 21.01 -23.10
CA ARG A 406 0.25 21.52 -21.77
C ARG A 406 1.03 20.46 -20.99
N ASN A 407 2.03 20.88 -20.21
CA ASN A 407 2.65 20.03 -19.21
C ASN A 407 1.94 20.23 -17.85
N GLU A 408 1.13 19.26 -17.42
CA GLU A 408 0.52 19.20 -16.08
C GLU A 408 1.41 18.51 -15.04
N GLY A 409 2.60 18.09 -15.43
CA GLY A 409 3.56 17.43 -14.55
C GLY A 409 4.27 18.41 -13.64
N ALA A 410 4.97 17.88 -12.63
CA ALA A 410 5.71 18.66 -11.65
C ALA A 410 7.15 19.00 -12.08
N ALA A 411 7.62 18.47 -13.22
CA ALA A 411 8.93 18.79 -13.78
C ALA A 411 8.87 19.12 -15.28
N PRO A 412 9.87 19.87 -15.80
CA PRO A 412 10.02 20.09 -17.22
C PRO A 412 10.26 18.76 -17.95
N GLY A 413 9.84 18.68 -19.21
CA GLY A 413 10.13 17.53 -20.05
C GLY A 413 10.05 17.85 -21.53
N THR A 414 10.64 16.97 -22.34
CA THR A 414 10.56 17.07 -23.80
C THR A 414 9.33 16.32 -24.30
N CYS A 415 8.39 17.03 -24.91
CA CYS A 415 7.24 16.45 -25.59
C CYS A 415 7.52 16.38 -27.10
N LYS A 416 7.31 15.23 -27.70
CA LYS A 416 7.31 15.03 -29.16
C LYS A 416 5.87 14.86 -29.66
N VAL A 417 5.51 15.59 -30.71
CA VAL A 417 4.19 15.54 -31.35
C VAL A 417 4.36 15.15 -32.82
N SER A 418 3.57 14.19 -33.29
CA SER A 418 3.62 13.66 -34.65
C SER A 418 2.25 13.74 -35.34
N LEU A 419 2.24 14.15 -36.61
CA LEU A 419 1.07 14.10 -37.50
C LEU A 419 1.13 12.83 -38.35
N ILE A 420 0.09 12.00 -38.29
CA ILE A 420 0.04 10.70 -38.94
C ILE A 420 -1.11 10.69 -39.95
N ASN A 421 -0.84 10.24 -41.18
CA ASN A 421 -1.86 10.12 -42.22
C ASN A 421 -2.78 8.91 -41.99
N HIS A 422 -3.82 8.78 -42.83
CA HIS A 422 -4.79 7.68 -42.77
C HIS A 422 -4.19 6.28 -43.03
N GLU A 423 -2.99 6.20 -43.59
CA GLU A 423 -2.25 4.96 -43.85
C GLU A 423 -1.31 4.59 -42.68
N GLY A 424 -1.26 5.41 -41.62
CA GLY A 424 -0.40 5.20 -40.46
C GLY A 424 1.04 5.73 -40.64
N THR A 425 1.33 6.46 -41.71
CA THR A 425 2.64 7.04 -41.98
C THR A 425 2.79 8.41 -41.31
N VAL A 426 3.87 8.62 -40.56
CA VAL A 426 4.23 9.93 -39.99
C VAL A 426 4.55 10.90 -41.12
N GLN A 427 3.85 12.03 -41.15
CA GLN A 427 4.02 13.09 -42.15
C GLN A 427 4.98 14.17 -41.67
N ASP A 428 4.90 14.52 -40.39
CA ASP A 428 5.75 15.53 -39.75
C ASP A 428 5.80 15.27 -38.24
N GLU A 429 6.87 15.71 -37.60
CA GLU A 429 7.09 15.61 -36.17
C GLU A 429 7.91 16.78 -35.63
N GLN A 430 7.60 17.21 -34.40
CA GLN A 430 8.32 18.26 -33.70
C GLN A 430 8.46 17.94 -32.22
N SER A 431 9.53 18.44 -31.59
CA SER A 431 9.77 18.30 -30.16
C SER A 431 10.04 19.65 -29.51
N LYS A 432 9.51 19.84 -28.30
CA LYS A 432 9.76 21.03 -27.46
C LYS A 432 9.86 20.64 -26.00
N VAL A 433 10.74 21.31 -25.26
CA VAL A 433 10.73 21.28 -23.79
C VAL A 433 9.57 22.15 -23.31
N ILE A 434 8.75 21.62 -22.41
CA ILE A 434 7.62 22.34 -21.82
C ILE A 434 7.76 22.31 -20.30
N ASP A 435 7.87 23.49 -19.69
CA ASP A 435 7.95 23.63 -18.24
C ASP A 435 6.61 23.30 -17.55
N PRO A 436 6.60 22.92 -16.25
CA PRO A 436 5.37 22.68 -15.49
C PRO A 436 4.35 23.81 -15.60
N GLY A 437 3.11 23.45 -15.88
CA GLY A 437 1.99 24.38 -16.07
C GLY A 437 2.02 25.20 -17.37
N GLN A 438 3.07 25.09 -18.19
CA GLN A 438 3.18 25.82 -19.45
C GLN A 438 2.56 25.04 -20.62
N GLU A 439 2.24 25.79 -21.67
CA GLU A 439 1.78 25.26 -22.95
C GLU A 439 2.80 25.48 -24.05
N ALA A 440 2.86 24.55 -25.01
CA ALA A 440 3.62 24.73 -26.23
C ALA A 440 2.74 24.45 -27.45
N THR A 441 2.92 25.31 -28.46
CA THR A 441 2.27 25.19 -29.76
C THR A 441 3.21 24.52 -30.76
N PHE A 442 2.74 23.48 -31.43
CA PHE A 442 3.44 22.76 -32.50
C PHE A 442 2.73 23.04 -33.83
N THR A 443 3.47 23.35 -34.88
CA THR A 443 2.92 23.55 -36.23
C THR A 443 3.45 22.45 -37.12
N LEU A 444 2.57 21.53 -37.50
CA LEU A 444 2.87 20.33 -38.26
C LEU A 444 2.33 20.45 -39.69
N THR A 445 3.07 19.92 -40.67
CA THR A 445 2.70 19.95 -42.08
C THR A 445 2.31 18.55 -42.58
N GLY A 446 1.11 18.42 -43.15
CA GLY A 446 0.64 17.19 -43.80
C GLY A 446 0.53 17.35 -45.31
N VAL A 447 0.55 16.23 -46.04
CA VAL A 447 0.26 16.18 -47.49
C VAL A 447 -1.07 15.47 -47.70
N ALA A 448 -2.01 16.11 -48.40
CA ALA A 448 -3.30 15.53 -48.74
C ALA A 448 -3.16 14.34 -49.71
N PRO A 449 -4.05 13.33 -49.66
CA PRO A 449 -4.01 12.20 -50.58
C PRO A 449 -4.11 12.63 -52.04
N THR A 450 -3.64 11.78 -52.95
CA THR A 450 -3.63 12.01 -54.40
C THR A 450 -4.99 11.78 -55.08
N TYR A 451 -6.03 11.47 -54.30
CA TYR A 451 -7.37 11.17 -54.75
C TYR A 451 -8.42 11.96 -53.95
N VAL A 452 -9.56 12.26 -54.58
CA VAL A 452 -10.61 13.12 -53.99
C VAL A 452 -11.43 12.29 -52.99
N THR A 453 -11.23 12.53 -51.70
CA THR A 453 -12.01 11.92 -50.62
C THR A 453 -11.85 12.70 -49.31
N VAL A 454 -12.61 12.31 -48.29
CA VAL A 454 -12.35 12.67 -46.89
C VAL A 454 -11.54 11.56 -46.24
N VAL A 455 -10.39 11.89 -45.64
CA VAL A 455 -9.57 10.95 -44.87
C VAL A 455 -9.23 11.51 -43.48
N PRO A 456 -9.11 10.65 -42.45
CA PRO A 456 -8.67 11.08 -41.13
C PRO A 456 -7.14 11.25 -41.07
N TYR A 457 -6.68 12.25 -40.33
CA TYR A 457 -5.31 12.33 -39.82
C TYR A 457 -5.33 12.22 -38.30
N ARG A 458 -4.24 11.71 -37.71
CA ARG A 458 -4.13 11.52 -36.26
C ARG A 458 -2.97 12.35 -35.71
N ILE A 459 -3.17 12.89 -34.51
CA ILE A 459 -2.10 13.49 -33.70
C ILE A 459 -1.69 12.48 -32.63
N LYS A 460 -0.39 12.23 -32.51
CA LYS A 460 0.21 11.46 -31.43
C LYS A 460 1.16 12.37 -30.65
N TRP A 461 1.18 12.27 -29.32
CA TRP A 461 2.20 12.91 -28.48
C TRP A 461 2.80 11.92 -27.49
N GLU A 462 4.08 12.08 -27.17
CA GLU A 462 4.80 11.24 -26.21
C GLU A 462 5.93 12.02 -25.53
N ALA A 463 6.27 11.63 -24.30
CA ALA A 463 7.49 12.08 -23.63
C ALA A 463 8.72 11.41 -24.27
N VAL A 464 9.84 12.14 -24.35
CA VAL A 464 11.11 11.66 -24.91
C VAL A 464 12.17 11.52 -23.84
#